data_AF-A0AAC8QDV0-F1
#
_entry.id   AF-A0AAC8QDV0-F1
#
_cell.length_a   1.000
_cell.length_b   1.000
_cell.length_c   1.000
_cell.angle_alpha   90.00
_cell.angle_beta   90.00
_cell.angle_gamma   90.00
#
_symmetry.space_group_name_H-M   'P 1'
#
loop_
_entity.id
_entity.type
_entity.pdbx_description
1 polymer ?
#
loop_
_entity_poly.entity_id
_entity_poly.type
_entity_poly.pdbx_seq_one_letter_code
_entity_poly.pdbx_strand_id
1 'polypeptide(L)'
;MSRDLQLHRTATEIRGRALGSVAQLTLKKDGVSGAVGTSPVNLKVRTEGDTLLAEGGFIDGPVTLRFNPKELHVYISQCRYELTFAQGVYEGRRSCDSRMLPPVRFSVPPELLKRSPAEQAALLLFALAPAAK
;
A
#
# COMPACT_ATOMS: atom_id res chain seq x y z
N MET A 1 -11.67 -4.35 -9.76
CA MET A 1 -11.80 -3.56 -8.51
C MET A 1 -12.37 -4.49 -7.45
N SER A 2 -11.60 -4.85 -6.41
CA SER A 2 -12.15 -5.70 -5.34
C SER A 2 -13.26 -4.93 -4.64
N ARG A 3 -14.38 -5.60 -4.38
CA ARG A 3 -15.61 -5.01 -3.79
C ARG A 3 -15.45 -4.67 -2.29
N ASP A 4 -14.25 -4.86 -1.75
CA ASP A 4 -13.96 -4.89 -0.32
C ASP A 4 -13.27 -3.62 0.20
N LEU A 5 -12.99 -2.64 -0.68
CA LEU A 5 -12.34 -1.38 -0.33
C LEU A 5 -13.36 -0.22 -0.34
N GLN A 6 -13.93 0.07 0.83
CA GLN A 6 -14.87 1.17 1.06
C GLN A 6 -14.24 2.14 2.05
N LEU A 7 -13.32 2.98 1.56
CA LEU A 7 -12.56 3.91 2.40
C LEU A 7 -13.02 5.35 2.20
N HIS A 8 -13.48 5.95 3.29
CA HIS A 8 -13.61 7.39 3.44
C HIS A 8 -12.26 7.97 3.88
N ARG A 9 -11.92 9.12 3.29
CA ARG A 9 -10.62 9.75 3.46
C ARG A 9 -10.81 11.22 3.79
N THR A 10 -10.10 11.68 4.80
CA THR A 10 -9.92 13.10 5.10
C THR A 10 -8.42 13.43 4.98
N ALA A 11 -8.05 14.69 5.18
CA ALA A 11 -6.64 15.09 5.14
C ALA A 11 -5.77 14.38 6.20
N THR A 12 -6.37 13.91 7.29
CA THR A 12 -5.67 13.36 8.47
C THR A 12 -6.07 11.94 8.82
N GLU A 13 -7.07 11.36 8.15
CA GLU A 13 -7.58 10.04 8.50
C GLU A 13 -8.07 9.25 7.29
N ILE A 14 -7.96 7.93 7.40
CA ILE A 14 -8.58 6.96 6.51
C ILE A 14 -9.47 6.06 7.36
N ARG A 15 -10.77 6.02 7.08
CA ARG A 15 -11.75 5.20 7.80
C ARG A 15 -12.63 4.44 6.85
N GLY A 16 -13.06 3.24 7.22
CA GLY A 16 -14.06 2.48 6.46
C GLY A 16 -13.82 1.00 6.52
N ARG A 17 -14.08 0.29 5.42
CA ARG A 17 -13.86 -1.16 5.32
C ARG A 17 -12.76 -1.45 4.30
N ALA A 18 -11.79 -2.26 4.69
CA ALA A 18 -10.75 -2.78 3.83
C ALA A 18 -10.39 -4.20 4.29
N LEU A 19 -10.14 -5.10 3.33
CA LEU A 19 -9.65 -6.46 3.62
C LEU A 19 -10.58 -7.22 4.60
N GLY A 20 -11.89 -7.07 4.42
CA GLY A 20 -12.91 -7.70 5.27
C GLY A 20 -13.09 -7.07 6.66
N SER A 21 -12.28 -6.09 7.04
CA SER A 21 -12.26 -5.50 8.38
C SER A 21 -12.46 -3.98 8.38
N VAL A 22 -12.80 -3.42 9.54
CA VAL A 22 -12.87 -1.96 9.73
C VAL A 22 -11.46 -1.39 9.78
N ALA A 23 -11.13 -0.50 8.86
CA ALA A 23 -9.90 0.26 8.86
C ALA A 23 -10.13 1.61 9.56
N GLN A 24 -9.26 1.95 10.49
CA GLN A 24 -9.20 3.27 11.12
C GLN A 24 -7.73 3.67 11.27
N LEU A 25 -7.28 4.52 10.36
CA LEU A 25 -5.92 5.02 10.29
C LEU A 25 -5.88 6.53 10.45
N THR A 26 -4.87 7.00 11.15
CA THR A 26 -4.48 8.40 11.26
C THR A 26 -3.25 8.63 10.40
N LEU A 27 -3.34 9.63 9.52
CA LEU A 27 -2.27 10.09 8.67
C LEU A 27 -1.47 11.16 9.41
N LYS A 28 -0.18 10.92 9.59
CA LYS A 28 0.77 11.85 10.18
C LYS A 28 1.73 12.35 9.10
N LYS A 29 2.49 13.40 9.41
CA LYS A 29 3.47 13.97 8.46
C LYS A 29 4.55 12.95 8.07
N ASP A 30 4.93 12.10 9.00
CA ASP A 30 6.05 11.15 8.95
C ASP A 30 5.60 9.69 9.04
N GLY A 31 4.29 9.41 8.89
CA GLY A 31 3.81 8.06 9.09
C GLY A 31 2.31 7.87 9.04
N VAL A 32 1.91 6.64 9.31
CA VAL A 32 0.51 6.19 9.40
C VAL A 32 0.38 5.35 10.65
N SER A 33 -0.61 5.62 11.50
CA SER A 33 -0.88 4.82 12.70
C SER A 33 -2.34 4.46 12.82
N GLY A 34 -2.67 3.33 13.42
CA GLY A 34 -4.06 2.94 13.68
C GLY A 34 -4.21 1.43 13.65
N ALA A 35 -5.32 0.95 13.12
CA ALA A 35 -5.59 -0.47 12.99
C ALA A 35 -6.50 -0.80 11.81
N VAL A 36 -6.43 -2.05 11.38
CA VAL A 36 -7.39 -2.70 10.49
C VAL A 36 -7.93 -3.92 11.24
N GLY A 37 -9.18 -3.86 11.70
CA GLY A 37 -9.72 -4.84 12.65
C GLY A 37 -8.93 -4.81 13.96
N THR A 38 -8.42 -5.97 14.35
CA THR A 38 -7.53 -6.12 15.53
C THR A 38 -6.06 -5.94 15.21
N SER A 39 -5.70 -5.83 13.92
CA SER A 39 -4.31 -5.80 13.48
C SER A 39 -3.77 -4.35 13.47
N PRO A 40 -2.70 -4.05 14.22
CA PRO A 40 -2.17 -2.70 14.29
C PRO A 40 -1.50 -2.30 12.98
N VAL A 41 -1.58 -1.01 12.67
CA VAL A 41 -0.84 -0.38 11.59
C VAL A 41 0.06 0.70 12.19
N ASN A 42 1.35 0.60 11.92
CA ASN A 42 2.33 1.60 12.30
C ASN A 42 3.41 1.68 11.23
N LEU A 43 3.32 2.71 10.40
CA LEU A 43 4.22 2.95 9.28
C LEU A 43 5.00 4.22 9.53
N LYS A 44 6.31 4.16 9.31
CA LYS A 44 7.14 5.33 9.10
C LYS A 44 7.16 5.61 7.61
N VAL A 45 6.93 6.86 7.24
CA VAL A 45 6.88 7.30 5.85
C VAL A 45 7.86 8.45 5.67
N ARG A 46 8.71 8.33 4.66
CA ARG A 46 9.69 9.34 4.28
C ARG A 46 9.74 9.47 2.77
N THR A 47 10.25 10.60 2.31
CA THR A 47 10.43 10.87 0.89
C THR A 47 11.87 11.26 0.65
N GLU A 48 12.52 10.57 -0.29
CA GLU A 48 13.90 10.80 -0.71
C GLU A 48 13.85 11.17 -2.21
N GLY A 49 13.93 12.47 -2.51
CA GLY A 49 13.73 12.97 -3.87
C GLY A 49 12.31 12.70 -4.38
N ASP A 50 12.20 11.92 -5.46
CA ASP A 50 10.94 11.47 -6.07
C ASP A 50 10.47 10.11 -5.52
N THR A 51 11.21 9.54 -4.58
CA THR A 51 10.94 8.20 -4.05
C THR A 51 10.26 8.27 -2.69
N LEU A 52 9.05 7.72 -2.64
CA LEU A 52 8.32 7.44 -1.42
C LEU A 52 8.82 6.13 -0.80
N LEU A 53 9.23 6.19 0.46
CA LEU A 53 9.60 5.02 1.26
C LEU A 53 8.64 4.90 2.43
N ALA A 54 8.12 3.70 2.65
CA ALA A 54 7.40 3.37 3.88
C ALA A 54 7.86 2.03 4.45
N GLU A 55 7.99 1.97 5.77
CA GLU A 55 8.42 0.77 6.48
C GLU A 55 7.71 0.67 7.84
N GLY A 56 7.46 -0.54 8.32
CA GLY A 56 6.85 -0.76 9.62
C GLY A 56 5.94 -1.96 9.65
N GLY A 57 4.88 -1.90 10.46
CA GLY A 57 3.86 -2.94 10.56
C GLY A 57 2.60 -2.58 9.79
N PHE A 58 2.12 -3.52 8.97
CA PHE A 58 0.85 -3.41 8.27
C PHE A 58 0.08 -4.73 8.37
N ILE A 59 -0.98 -4.71 9.17
CA ILE A 59 -1.91 -5.83 9.35
C ILE A 59 -1.16 -7.06 9.92
N ASP A 60 -0.83 -8.04 9.08
CA ASP A 60 -0.34 -9.35 9.50
C ASP A 60 1.19 -9.49 9.36
N GLY A 61 1.91 -8.39 9.19
CA GLY A 61 3.37 -8.49 9.13
C GLY A 61 4.12 -7.18 8.90
N PRO A 62 5.47 -7.30 8.84
CA PRO A 62 6.30 -6.20 8.42
C PRO A 62 6.04 -5.85 6.96
N VAL A 63 6.18 -4.57 6.66
CA VAL A 63 6.05 -4.04 5.32
C VAL A 63 7.22 -3.16 4.95
N THR A 64 7.63 -3.23 3.69
CA THR A 64 8.46 -2.22 3.05
C THR A 64 7.83 -1.81 1.72
N LEU A 65 7.81 -0.52 1.46
CA LEU A 65 7.28 0.10 0.25
C LEU A 65 8.34 1.06 -0.28
N ARG A 66 8.65 0.93 -1.56
CA ARG A 66 9.43 1.89 -2.33
C ARG A 66 8.65 2.20 -3.61
N PHE A 67 8.25 3.45 -3.75
CA PHE A 67 7.42 3.89 -4.86
C PHE A 67 7.99 5.16 -5.48
N ASN A 68 8.21 5.15 -6.79
CA ASN A 68 8.60 6.31 -7.58
C ASN A 68 8.01 6.19 -9.00
N PRO A 69 8.20 7.19 -9.89
CA PRO A 69 7.64 7.16 -11.24
C PRO A 69 8.13 6.02 -12.15
N LYS A 70 9.20 5.32 -11.78
CA LYS A 70 9.81 4.24 -12.58
C LYS A 70 9.52 2.85 -12.03
N GLU A 71 9.42 2.71 -10.72
CA GLU A 71 9.35 1.42 -10.03
C GLU A 71 8.43 1.47 -8.81
N LEU A 72 7.79 0.33 -8.54
CA LEU A 72 6.97 0.08 -7.36
C LEU A 72 7.39 -1.27 -6.78
N HIS A 73 8.13 -1.21 -5.68
CA HIS A 73 8.57 -2.36 -4.92
C HIS A 73 7.81 -2.42 -3.61
N VAL A 74 7.14 -3.54 -3.36
CA VAL A 74 6.36 -3.72 -2.14
C VAL A 74 6.64 -5.09 -1.57
N TYR A 75 6.92 -5.15 -0.28
CA TYR A 75 7.03 -6.38 0.47
C TYR A 75 6.03 -6.31 1.62
N ILE A 76 5.00 -7.16 1.60
CA ILE A 76 4.00 -7.27 2.67
C ILE A 76 4.05 -8.71 3.18
N SER A 77 4.54 -8.91 4.40
CA SER A 77 4.68 -10.23 5.00
C SER A 77 5.47 -11.19 4.09
N GLN A 78 4.84 -12.14 3.40
CA GLN A 78 5.49 -13.10 2.50
C GLN A 78 5.34 -12.76 1.00
N CYS A 79 4.63 -11.67 0.67
CA CYS A 79 4.38 -11.25 -0.70
C CYS A 79 5.34 -10.15 -1.13
N ARG A 80 6.13 -10.41 -2.18
CA ARG A 80 6.98 -9.43 -2.85
C ARG A 80 6.38 -9.04 -4.20
N TYR A 81 6.35 -7.75 -4.46
CA TYR A 81 5.97 -7.11 -5.72
C TYR A 81 7.18 -6.35 -6.24
N GLU A 82 7.62 -6.67 -7.45
CA GLU A 82 8.70 -5.99 -8.16
C GLU A 82 8.11 -5.52 -9.49
N LEU A 83 7.63 -4.28 -9.52
CA LEU A 83 6.89 -3.73 -10.66
C LEU A 83 7.65 -2.55 -11.26
N THR A 84 7.67 -2.50 -12.59
CA THR A 84 8.27 -1.41 -13.36
C THR A 84 7.20 -0.68 -14.14
N PHE A 85 7.29 0.64 -14.23
CA PHE A 85 6.37 1.45 -15.01
C PHE A 85 6.61 1.25 -16.51
N ALA A 86 5.60 0.76 -17.23
CA ALA A 86 5.61 0.57 -18.67
C ALA A 86 4.22 0.90 -19.24
N GLN A 87 4.16 1.69 -20.31
CA GLN A 87 2.91 1.99 -21.04
C GLN A 87 1.75 2.52 -20.15
N GLY A 88 2.06 3.34 -19.14
CA GLY A 88 1.04 3.93 -18.26
C GLY A 88 0.61 3.05 -17.09
N VAL A 89 1.22 1.87 -16.91
CA VAL A 89 0.91 0.94 -15.81
C VAL A 89 2.20 0.40 -15.17
N TYR A 90 2.13 0.04 -13.90
CA TYR A 90 3.20 -0.73 -13.25
C TYR A 90 2.96 -2.21 -13.53
N GLU A 91 3.90 -2.86 -14.19
CA GLU A 91 3.82 -4.29 -14.52
C GLU A 91 5.06 -5.01 -14.01
N GLY A 92 4.87 -6.23 -13.49
CA GLY A 92 5.98 -7.04 -13.03
C GLY A 92 5.57 -8.26 -12.24
N ARG A 93 6.50 -8.75 -11.43
CA ARG A 93 6.35 -10.03 -10.74
C ARG A 93 5.70 -9.85 -9.38
N ARG A 94 4.84 -10.80 -9.03
CA ARG A 94 4.35 -11.02 -7.67
C ARG A 94 4.75 -12.43 -7.24
N SER A 95 5.36 -12.52 -6.08
CA SER A 95 5.75 -13.80 -5.47
C SER A 95 5.25 -13.81 -4.03
N CYS A 96 4.37 -14.75 -3.70
CA CYS A 96 3.93 -15.00 -2.33
C CYS A 96 4.25 -16.46 -1.99
N ASP A 97 4.87 -16.71 -0.83
CA ASP A 97 5.14 -18.07 -0.34
C ASP A 97 5.82 -18.99 -1.37
N SER A 98 6.88 -18.49 -2.04
CA SER A 98 7.68 -19.19 -3.06
C SER A 98 6.95 -19.61 -4.36
N ARG A 99 5.67 -19.28 -4.51
CA ARG A 99 4.93 -19.54 -5.76
C ARG A 99 5.09 -18.37 -6.73
N MET A 100 5.56 -18.66 -7.94
CA MET A 100 5.48 -17.70 -9.04
C MET A 100 4.01 -17.53 -9.42
N LEU A 101 3.48 -16.33 -9.21
CA LEU A 101 2.14 -15.96 -9.66
C LEU A 101 2.23 -15.25 -11.03
N PRO A 102 1.12 -15.22 -11.79
CA PRO A 102 1.06 -14.43 -13.02
C PRO A 102 1.50 -12.98 -12.80
N PRO A 103 2.08 -12.32 -13.83
CA PRO A 103 2.45 -10.92 -13.74
C PRO A 103 1.28 -10.05 -13.29
N VAL A 104 1.55 -9.10 -12.39
CA VAL A 104 0.56 -8.17 -11.90
C VAL A 104 0.67 -6.88 -12.70
N ARG A 105 -0.48 -6.38 -13.15
CA ARG A 105 -0.64 -5.03 -13.69
C ARG A 105 -1.34 -4.15 -12.67
N PHE A 106 -0.73 -3.03 -12.34
CA PHE A 106 -1.21 -2.10 -11.35
C PHE A 106 -1.21 -0.67 -11.90
N SER A 107 -2.39 -0.07 -12.03
CA SER A 107 -2.54 1.31 -12.45
C SER A 107 -2.63 2.22 -11.24
N VAL A 108 -1.70 3.17 -11.14
CA VAL A 108 -1.77 4.23 -10.13
C VAL A 108 -2.61 5.38 -10.70
N PRO A 109 -3.76 5.72 -10.10
CA PRO A 109 -4.55 6.85 -10.56
C PRO A 109 -3.79 8.17 -10.31
N PRO A 110 -3.84 9.16 -11.22
CA PRO A 110 -3.15 10.44 -11.04
C PRO A 110 -3.54 11.17 -9.74
N GLU A 111 -4.77 10.94 -9.28
CA GLU A 111 -5.28 11.48 -8.03
C GLU A 111 -4.57 10.94 -6.79
N LEU A 112 -3.85 9.81 -6.87
CA LEU A 112 -3.00 9.30 -5.80
C LEU A 112 -1.73 10.15 -5.67
N LEU A 113 -1.14 10.55 -6.81
CA LEU A 113 0.12 11.31 -6.85
C LEU A 113 0.00 12.70 -6.22
N LYS A 114 -1.22 13.25 -6.17
CA LYS A 114 -1.53 14.55 -5.54
C LYS A 114 -1.73 14.46 -4.02
N ARG A 115 -1.71 13.26 -3.44
CA ARG A 115 -1.98 13.02 -2.00
C ARG A 115 -0.72 13.16 -1.16
N SER A 116 -0.90 13.26 0.16
CA SER A 116 0.23 13.25 1.08
C SER A 116 1.01 11.93 0.99
N PRO A 117 2.34 11.92 1.25
CA PRO A 117 3.14 10.69 1.27
C PRO A 117 2.53 9.58 2.13
N ALA A 118 2.00 9.93 3.30
CA ALA A 118 1.35 9.01 4.22
C ALA A 118 0.09 8.38 3.61
N GLU A 119 -0.76 9.19 2.96
CA GLU A 119 -1.97 8.69 2.29
C GLU A 119 -1.61 7.80 1.10
N GLN A 120 -0.61 8.19 0.31
CA GLN A 120 -0.11 7.38 -0.81
C GLN A 120 0.34 6.00 -0.33
N ALA A 121 1.18 5.95 0.72
CA ALA A 121 1.68 4.72 1.29
C ALA A 121 0.53 3.80 1.75
N ALA A 122 -0.42 4.33 2.54
CA ALA A 122 -1.54 3.54 3.04
C ALA A 122 -2.40 2.97 1.90
N LEU A 123 -2.72 3.78 0.88
CA LEU A 123 -3.57 3.34 -0.23
C LEU A 123 -2.88 2.31 -1.13
N LEU A 124 -1.58 2.46 -1.39
CA LEU A 124 -0.80 1.46 -2.14
C LEU A 124 -0.79 0.12 -1.40
N LEU A 125 -0.58 0.15 -0.08
CA LEU A 125 -0.58 -1.07 0.73
C LEU A 125 -1.95 -1.73 0.77
N PHE A 126 -3.04 -0.98 0.90
CA PHE A 126 -4.39 -1.55 0.81
C PHE A 126 -4.68 -2.18 -0.57
N ALA A 127 -4.18 -1.59 -1.64
CA ALA A 127 -4.43 -2.08 -2.99
C ALA A 127 -3.60 -3.33 -3.34
N LEU A 128 -2.43 -3.48 -2.72
CA LEU A 128 -1.50 -4.60 -2.95
C LEU A 128 -1.54 -5.65 -1.83
N ALA A 129 -2.20 -5.38 -0.71
CA ALA A 129 -2.38 -6.37 0.33
C ALA A 129 -3.07 -7.61 -0.25
N PRO A 130 -2.55 -8.82 0.04
CA PRO A 130 -3.28 -10.03 -0.30
C PRO A 130 -4.67 -9.95 0.34
N ALA A 131 -5.70 -10.34 -0.40
CA ALA A 131 -7.05 -10.43 0.18
C ALA A 131 -6.99 -11.33 1.42
N ALA A 132 -7.56 -10.84 2.53
CA ALA A 132 -7.75 -11.66 3.71
C ALA A 132 -8.55 -12.91 3.31
N LYS A 133 -8.09 -14.07 3.76
CA LYS A 133 -8.75 -15.36 3.53
C LYS A 133 -10.13 -15.40 4.20
#